data_AF-A0A1X6NC76-F1
#
_entry.id   AF-A0A1X6NC76-F1
#
_cell.length_a   1.000
_cell.length_b   1.000
_cell.length_c   1.000
_cell.angle_alpha   90.00
_cell.angle_beta   90.00
_cell.angle_gamma   90.00
#
_symmetry.space_group_name_H-M   'P 1'
#
loop_
_entity.id
_entity.type
_entity.pdbx_description
1 polymer ?
#
loop_
_entity_poly.entity_id
_entity_poly.type
_entity_poly.pdbx_seq_one_letter_code
_entity_poly.pdbx_strand_id
1 'polypeptide(L)'
;LLVPHLGLHSAAATGNLGLVKYALEHGQPINSVLDGVLPLHAACSGGNDLVVKLLIEKGADVNAPRLPRRYFNDKNRDTSYPVVGSSGSTPLHFACANGH
;
A
#
# COMPACT_ATOMS: atom_id res chain seq x y z
N LEU A 1 -16.10 6.02 17.57
CA LEU A 1 -16.21 5.40 16.23
C LEU A 1 -14.79 5.14 15.72
N LEU A 2 -14.30 3.91 15.89
CA LEU A 2 -12.97 3.51 15.44
C LEU A 2 -13.00 3.44 13.90
N VAL A 3 -12.25 4.30 13.22
CA VAL A 3 -12.22 4.36 11.75
C VAL A 3 -11.61 3.05 11.23
N PRO A 4 -12.37 2.19 10.51
CA PRO A 4 -11.88 0.87 10.12
C PRO A 4 -10.64 0.96 9.21
N HIS A 5 -10.53 2.01 8.38
CA HIS A 5 -9.43 2.16 7.40
C HIS A 5 -8.01 2.18 7.99
N LEU A 6 -7.80 2.65 9.23
CA LEU A 6 -6.47 2.74 9.81
C LEU A 6 -5.87 1.37 10.21
N GLY A 7 -6.75 0.38 10.43
CA GLY A 7 -6.37 -0.93 10.95
C GLY A 7 -5.44 -1.71 10.03
N LEU A 8 -5.82 -1.88 8.77
CA LEU A 8 -5.10 -2.74 7.82
C LEU A 8 -3.71 -2.19 7.45
N HIS A 9 -3.58 -0.89 7.16
CA HIS A 9 -2.26 -0.29 6.85
C HIS A 9 -1.30 -0.35 8.03
N SER A 10 -1.76 0.00 9.24
CA SER A 10 -0.93 -0.03 10.44
C SER A 10 -0.54 -1.46 10.82
N ALA A 11 -1.49 -2.40 10.76
CA ALA A 11 -1.22 -3.82 10.97
C ALA A 11 -0.20 -4.36 9.96
N ALA A 12 -0.30 -3.93 8.70
CA ALA A 12 0.62 -4.32 7.66
C ALA A 12 2.03 -3.75 7.88
N ALA A 13 2.15 -2.46 8.21
CA ALA A 13 3.43 -1.81 8.52
C ALA A 13 4.14 -2.42 9.74
N THR A 14 3.38 -2.90 10.73
CA THR A 14 3.91 -3.47 11.99
C THR A 14 4.05 -4.99 11.97
N GLY A 15 3.64 -5.66 10.89
CA GLY A 15 3.73 -7.12 10.77
C GLY A 15 2.70 -7.89 11.60
N ASN A 16 1.65 -7.21 12.08
CA ASN A 16 0.62 -7.83 12.91
C ASN A 16 -0.33 -8.71 12.08
N LEU A 17 0.10 -9.94 11.81
CA LEU A 17 -0.61 -10.90 10.96
C LEU A 17 -2.04 -11.19 11.44
N GLY A 18 -2.26 -11.27 12.76
CA GLY A 18 -3.58 -11.52 13.34
C GLY A 18 -4.56 -10.39 13.03
N LEU A 19 -4.11 -9.15 13.20
CA LEU A 19 -4.93 -7.97 12.91
C LEU A 19 -5.18 -7.80 11.39
N VAL A 20 -4.20 -8.15 10.54
CA VAL A 20 -4.40 -8.19 9.07
C VAL A 20 -5.49 -9.18 8.69
N LYS A 21 -5.45 -10.41 9.23
CA LYS A 21 -6.49 -11.42 8.97
C LYS A 21 -7.87 -10.93 9.43
N TYR A 22 -7.95 -10.45 10.67
CA TYR A 22 -9.19 -9.92 11.23
C TYR A 22 -9.78 -8.80 10.36
N ALA A 23 -8.96 -7.83 9.96
CA ALA A 23 -9.38 -6.72 9.09
C ALA A 23 -9.98 -7.21 7.75
N LEU A 24 -9.31 -8.14 7.07
CA LEU A 24 -9.77 -8.68 5.79
C LEU A 24 -11.05 -9.51 5.94
N GLU A 25 -11.16 -10.31 7.00
CA GLU A 25 -12.36 -11.10 7.31
C GLU A 25 -13.59 -10.21 7.60
N HIS A 26 -13.37 -9.02 8.15
CA HIS A 26 -14.42 -8.03 8.42
C HIS A 26 -14.64 -7.05 7.25
N GLY A 27 -14.21 -7.43 6.04
CA GLY A 27 -14.55 -6.74 4.81
C GLY A 27 -13.74 -5.49 4.52
N GLN A 28 -12.61 -5.26 5.22
CA GLN A 28 -11.71 -4.19 4.79
C GLN A 28 -11.16 -4.48 3.40
N PRO A 29 -11.18 -3.50 2.48
CA PRO A 29 -10.69 -3.72 1.13
C PRO A 29 -9.17 -3.96 1.13
N ILE A 30 -8.76 -5.06 0.49
CA ILE A 30 -7.35 -5.48 0.36
C ILE A 30 -6.46 -4.39 -0.26
N ASN A 31 -7.02 -3.61 -1.20
CA ASN A 31 -6.37 -2.50 -1.90
C ASN A 31 -6.87 -1.13 -1.40
N SER A 32 -7.26 -1.04 -0.11
CA SER A 32 -7.64 0.23 0.50
C SER A 32 -6.54 1.28 0.36
N VAL A 33 -6.92 2.53 0.14
CA VAL A 33 -5.97 3.63 -0.08
C VAL A 33 -5.97 4.55 1.13
N LEU A 34 -4.79 4.74 1.72
CA LEU A 34 -4.55 5.72 2.78
C LEU A 34 -3.40 6.62 2.31
N ASP A 35 -3.67 7.90 2.07
CA ASP A 35 -2.67 8.85 1.59
C ASP A 35 -1.93 8.41 0.30
N GLY A 36 -2.62 7.67 -0.57
CA GLY A 36 -2.04 7.13 -1.81
C GLY A 36 -1.24 5.82 -1.62
N VAL A 37 -1.23 5.28 -0.41
CA VAL A 37 -0.51 4.05 -0.01
C VAL A 37 -1.50 2.90 0.15
N LEU A 38 -1.12 1.71 -0.32
CA LEU A 38 -1.89 0.47 -0.12
C LEU A 38 -1.31 -0.34 1.05
N PRO A 39 -2.07 -1.26 1.67
CA PRO A 39 -1.55 -2.14 2.72
C PRO A 39 -0.29 -2.90 2.31
N LEU A 40 -0.20 -3.33 1.05
CA LEU A 40 0.97 -4.05 0.54
C LEU A 40 2.23 -3.17 0.56
N HIS A 41 2.12 -1.89 0.23
CA HIS A 41 3.24 -0.95 0.37
C HIS A 41 3.68 -0.81 1.83
N ALA A 42 2.73 -0.75 2.76
CA ALA A 42 3.01 -0.65 4.19
C ALA A 42 3.74 -1.90 4.69
N ALA A 43 3.30 -3.09 4.29
CA ALA A 43 3.97 -4.36 4.62
C ALA A 43 5.40 -4.43 4.10
N CYS A 44 5.63 -4.04 2.84
CA CYS A 44 6.97 -3.98 2.25
C CYS A 44 7.87 -2.95 2.94
N SER A 45 7.32 -1.77 3.28
CA SER A 45 8.07 -0.73 3.99
C SER A 45 8.53 -1.16 5.37
N GLY A 46 7.78 -2.05 6.04
CA GLY A 46 8.13 -2.60 7.34
C GLY A 46 8.91 -3.92 7.29
N GLY A 47 9.24 -4.44 6.10
CA GLY A 47 9.96 -5.72 5.94
C GLY A 47 9.17 -6.95 6.40
N ASN A 48 7.83 -6.87 6.39
CA ASN A 48 6.98 -7.88 6.99
C ASN A 48 6.58 -9.00 6.00
N ASP A 49 7.54 -9.87 5.66
CA ASP A 49 7.37 -10.90 4.62
C ASP A 49 6.14 -11.79 4.76
N LEU A 50 5.79 -12.19 5.99
CA LEU A 50 4.61 -13.01 6.24
C LEU A 50 3.31 -12.26 5.90
N VAL A 51 3.28 -10.96 6.18
CA VAL A 51 2.13 -10.12 5.81
C VAL A 51 2.11 -9.86 4.31
N VAL A 52 3.28 -9.60 3.69
CA VAL A 52 3.40 -9.46 2.24
C VAL A 52 2.83 -10.69 1.53
N LYS A 53 3.26 -11.90 1.93
CA LYS A 53 2.75 -13.17 1.40
C LYS A 53 1.24 -13.29 1.56
N LEU A 54 0.71 -13.04 2.76
CA LEU A 54 -0.73 -13.11 3.02
C LEU A 54 -1.53 -12.14 2.12
N LEU A 55 -1.07 -10.89 1.98
CA LEU A 55 -1.76 -9.90 1.16
C LEU A 55 -1.79 -10.31 -0.31
N ILE A 56 -0.67 -10.85 -0.83
CA ILE A 56 -0.58 -11.37 -2.22
C ILE A 56 -1.50 -12.58 -2.41
N GLU A 57 -1.49 -13.52 -1.48
CA GLU A 57 -2.39 -14.70 -1.49
C GLU A 57 -3.87 -14.30 -1.48
N LYS A 58 -4.21 -13.17 -0.83
CA LYS A 58 -5.56 -12.59 -0.81
C LYS A 58 -5.85 -11.67 -2.01
N GLY A 59 -4.98 -11.62 -3.01
CA GLY A 59 -5.20 -10.92 -4.27
C GLY A 59 -4.81 -9.43 -4.27
N ALA A 60 -3.93 -9.00 -3.37
CA ALA A 60 -3.32 -7.68 -3.47
C ALA A 60 -2.50 -7.57 -4.77
N ASP A 61 -2.62 -6.43 -5.46
CA ASP A 61 -1.86 -6.20 -6.69
C ASP A 61 -0.40 -5.84 -6.35
N VAL A 62 0.51 -6.76 -6.68
CA VAL A 62 1.96 -6.62 -6.46
C VAL A 62 2.60 -5.47 -7.21
N ASN A 63 1.96 -4.99 -8.27
CA ASN A 63 2.46 -3.91 -9.12
C ASN A 63 1.68 -2.61 -8.94
N ALA A 64 0.74 -2.55 -8.00
CA ALA A 64 -0.09 -1.37 -7.79
C ALA A 64 0.78 -0.14 -7.54
N PRO A 65 0.71 0.91 -8.38
CA PRO A 65 1.45 2.13 -8.13
C PRO A 65 0.85 2.90 -6.96
N ARG A 66 1.67 3.65 -6.22
CA ARG A 66 1.14 4.71 -5.35
C ARG A 66 0.24 5.65 -6.14
N LEU A 67 -0.94 5.91 -5.61
CA LEU A 67 -1.86 6.87 -6.19
C LEU A 67 -1.41 8.29 -5.79
N PRO A 68 -1.31 9.25 -6.71
CA PRO A 68 -0.96 10.62 -6.37
C PRO A 68 -1.97 11.18 -5.36
N ARG A 69 -1.46 11.95 -4.39
CA ARG A 69 -2.30 12.67 -3.39
C ARG A 69 -3.35 13.58 -4.01
N ARG A 70 -3.27 13.87 -5.32
CA ARG A 70 -4.17 14.74 -6.08
C ARG A 70 -4.83 13.99 -7.23
N TYR A 71 -5.78 13.12 -6.91
CA TYR A 71 -6.68 12.53 -7.91
C TYR A 71 -7.79 13.48 -8.39
N PHE A 72 -7.61 14.81 -8.28
CA PHE A 72 -8.71 15.75 -8.56
C PHE A 72 -8.47 16.94 -9.50
N ASN A 73 -7.26 17.31 -9.96
CA ASN A 73 -7.23 18.50 -10.86
C ASN A 73 -6.05 18.78 -11.80
N ASP A 74 -5.38 17.80 -12.44
CA ASP A 74 -4.39 18.16 -13.47
C ASP A 74 -4.64 17.42 -14.80
N LYS A 75 -5.52 18.02 -15.61
CA LYS A 75 -5.76 17.65 -17.02
C LYS A 75 -4.72 18.24 -17.99
N ASN A 76 -3.56 18.74 -17.54
CA ASN A 76 -2.67 19.47 -18.45
C ASN A 76 -1.18 19.46 -18.09
N ARG A 77 -0.51 18.31 -18.16
CA ARG A 77 0.94 18.30 -18.36
C ARG A 77 1.35 17.20 -19.32
N ASP A 78 1.91 17.61 -20.46
CA ASP A 78 2.74 16.79 -21.32
C ASP A 78 3.86 16.14 -20.48
N THR A 79 3.84 14.82 -20.35
CA THR A 79 4.82 14.05 -19.57
C THR A 79 5.74 13.26 -20.50
N SER A 80 6.61 13.96 -21.23
CA SER A 80 7.70 13.36 -22.02
C SER A 80 9.01 13.19 -21.22
N TYR A 81 8.97 13.25 -19.89
CA TYR A 81 10.15 13.05 -19.03
C TYR A 81 9.78 12.23 -17.79
N PRO A 82 10.60 11.22 -17.40
CA PRO A 82 10.37 10.42 -16.21
C PRO A 82 10.70 11.27 -14.99
N VAL A 83 9.68 11.92 -14.43
CA VAL A 83 9.80 12.60 -13.15
C VAL A 83 10.02 11.51 -12.10
N VAL A 84 11.27 11.33 -11.66
CA VAL A 84 11.60 10.62 -10.42
C VAL A 84 11.04 11.46 -9.27
N GLY A 85 9.75 11.28 -9.00
CA GLY A 85 9.00 12.08 -8.06
C GLY A 85 7.69 11.40 -7.70
N SER A 86 7.75 10.56 -6.66
CA SER A 86 6.64 10.21 -5.76
C SER A 86 5.38 9.51 -6.29
N SER A 87 5.06 9.58 -7.59
CA SER A 87 3.89 8.93 -8.21
C SER A 87 4.36 7.80 -9.13
N GLY A 88 4.17 6.55 -8.70
CA GLY A 88 4.58 5.36 -9.45
C GLY A 88 5.44 4.35 -8.68
N SER A 89 5.83 4.63 -7.43
CA SER A 89 6.49 3.62 -6.60
C SER A 89 5.54 2.44 -6.37
N THR A 90 6.02 1.24 -6.70
CA THR A 90 5.35 -0.04 -6.41
C THR A 90 5.72 -0.53 -4.99
N PRO A 91 5.05 -1.56 -4.45
CA PRO A 91 5.42 -2.15 -3.16
C PRO A 91 6.88 -2.58 -3.09
N LEU A 92 7.44 -3.11 -4.18
CA LEU A 92 8.84 -3.54 -4.23
C LEU A 92 9.83 -2.36 -4.05
N HIS A 93 9.51 -1.18 -4.58
CA HIS A 93 10.34 0.01 -4.36
C HIS A 93 10.44 0.39 -2.87
N PHE A 94 9.40 0.08 -2.07
CA PHE A 94 9.40 0.37 -0.63
C PHE A 94 10.23 -0.62 0.19
N ALA A 95 10.26 -1.89 -0.21
CA ALA A 95 11.16 -2.87 0.40
C ALA A 95 12.62 -2.40 0.23
N CYS A 96 13.01 -2.13 -1.02
CA CYS A 96 14.36 -1.70 -1.33
C CYS A 96 14.75 -0.37 -0.64
N ALA A 97 13.83 0.59 -0.54
CA ALA A 97 14.08 1.89 0.09
C ALA A 97 14.34 1.79 1.61
N ASN A 98 13.86 0.73 2.28
CA ASN A 98 14.04 0.51 3.72
C ASN A 98 15.04 -0.60 4.05
N GLY A 99 15.75 -1.12 3.04
CA GLY A 99 16.80 -2.14 3.23
C GLY A 99 16.28 -3.57 3.39
N HIS A 100 15.11 -3.86 2.83
CA HIS A 100 14.50 -5.19 2.74
C HIS A 100 14.50 -5.67 1.28
#